data_AF-A0A957TAE0-F1
#
_entry.id   AF-A0A957TAE0-F1
#
_cell.length_a   1.000
_cell.length_b   1.000
_cell.length_c   1.000
_cell.angle_alpha   90.00
_cell.angle_beta   90.00
_cell.angle_gamma   90.00
#
_symmetry.space_group_name_H-M   'P 1'
#
loop_
_entity.id
_entity.type
_entity.pdbx_description
1 polymer ?
#
loop_
_entity_poly.entity_id
_entity_poly.type
_entity_poly.pdbx_seq_one_letter_code
_entity_poly.pdbx_strand_id
1 'polypeptide(L)'
;MTPMPSSLLTPPDLALAHLHFHLRMTQQGNLPETVGAALRGGMALLLKRQVCLYPQHQRCVGCPLLHNCVYPAIFEPAPPPEREVLSTHESVPLPIVLQPPVETVTSCRPGDVFTFGVVLVGRATRH
;
A
#
# COMPACT_ATOMS: atom_id res chain seq x y z
N MET A 1 2.52 -2.99 -40.70
CA MET A 1 1.95 -2.93 -39.34
C MET A 1 1.70 -4.36 -38.89
N THR A 2 2.61 -4.93 -38.10
CA THR A 2 2.50 -6.30 -37.60
C THR A 2 1.56 -6.27 -36.39
N PRO A 3 0.48 -7.06 -36.34
CA PRO A 3 -0.42 -7.07 -35.19
C PRO A 3 0.31 -7.65 -33.97
N MET A 4 0.19 -6.98 -32.82
CA MET A 4 0.70 -7.50 -31.55
C MET A 4 -0.03 -8.82 -31.22
N PRO A 5 0.69 -9.89 -30.84
CA PRO A 5 0.06 -11.16 -30.53
C PRO A 5 -0.80 -11.03 -29.26
N SER A 6 -2.08 -11.40 -29.36
CA SER A 6 -3.10 -11.35 -28.31
C SER A 6 -2.86 -12.29 -27.11
N SER A 7 -1.69 -12.90 -27.00
CA SER A 7 -1.33 -13.89 -25.98
C SER A 7 -0.73 -13.29 -24.71
N LEU A 8 -0.68 -11.96 -24.57
CA LEU A 8 -0.06 -11.27 -23.42
C LEU A 8 -1.07 -10.79 -22.34
N LEU A 9 -2.35 -11.13 -22.46
CA LEU A 9 -3.41 -10.56 -21.59
C LEU A 9 -4.08 -11.57 -20.66
N THR A 10 -3.52 -12.76 -20.46
CA THR A 10 -3.92 -13.61 -19.34
C THR A 10 -3.18 -13.12 -18.11
N PRO A 11 -3.83 -12.39 -17.16
CA PRO A 11 -3.15 -12.01 -15.94
C PRO A 11 -2.69 -13.29 -15.24
N PRO A 12 -1.45 -13.32 -14.70
CA PRO A 12 -1.01 -14.45 -13.89
C PRO A 12 -1.97 -14.64 -12.71
N ASP A 13 -2.07 -15.86 -12.17
CA ASP A 13 -2.82 -16.13 -10.95
C ASP A 13 -2.29 -15.24 -9.81
N LEU A 14 -2.98 -14.13 -9.60
CA LEU A 14 -2.56 -13.06 -8.72
C LEU A 14 -3.47 -13.05 -7.51
N ALA A 15 -2.91 -13.45 -6.37
CA ALA A 15 -3.64 -13.39 -5.10
C ALA A 15 -4.05 -11.94 -4.80
N LEU A 16 -5.32 -11.74 -4.47
CA LEU A 16 -5.87 -10.46 -4.04
C LEU A 16 -6.44 -10.61 -2.64
N ALA A 17 -6.09 -9.69 -1.74
CA ALA A 17 -6.73 -9.58 -0.43
C ALA A 17 -7.51 -8.27 -0.37
N HIS A 18 -8.83 -8.38 -0.17
CA HIS A 18 -9.74 -7.25 -0.02
C HIS A 18 -9.99 -7.03 1.47
N LEU A 19 -9.56 -5.89 1.98
CA LEU A 19 -9.66 -5.52 3.39
C LEU A 19 -10.58 -4.31 3.53
N HIS A 20 -11.48 -4.37 4.50
CA HIS A 20 -12.38 -3.26 4.82
C HIS A 20 -12.06 -2.73 6.22
N PHE A 21 -11.75 -1.43 6.29
CA PHE A 21 -11.40 -0.77 7.54
C PHE A 21 -12.54 0.14 7.98
N HIS A 22 -12.97 0.01 9.23
CA HIS A 22 -13.94 0.89 9.88
C HIS A 22 -13.21 1.73 10.93
N LEU A 23 -13.13 3.04 10.71
CA LEU A 23 -12.49 3.96 11.64
C LEU A 23 -13.56 4.74 12.38
N ARG A 24 -13.51 4.68 13.70
CA ARG A 24 -14.35 5.49 14.58
C ARG A 24 -13.58 6.74 14.99
N MET A 25 -14.19 7.89 14.78
CA MET A 25 -13.64 9.16 15.23
C MET A 25 -13.77 9.27 16.74
N THR A 26 -12.65 9.52 17.41
CA THR A 26 -12.59 9.68 18.88
C THR A 26 -12.73 11.12 19.31
N GLN A 27 -12.46 12.06 18.39
CA GLN A 27 -12.47 13.50 18.62
C GLN A 27 -13.11 14.19 17.41
N GLN A 28 -13.58 15.42 17.61
CA GLN A 28 -14.07 16.26 16.53
C GLN A 28 -12.91 16.67 15.62
N GLY A 29 -13.13 16.65 14.30
CA GLY A 29 -12.10 17.05 13.35
C GLY A 29 -12.61 17.09 11.92
N ASN A 30 -11.73 17.49 11.01
CA ASN A 30 -12.01 17.49 9.58
C ASN A 30 -11.09 16.49 8.87
N LEU A 31 -11.65 15.76 7.92
CA LEU A 31 -10.87 14.93 7.02
C LEU A 31 -10.35 15.81 5.85
N PRO A 32 -9.13 15.57 5.36
CA PRO A 32 -8.60 16.31 4.22
C PRO A 32 -9.37 15.95 2.95
N GLU A 33 -9.45 16.88 2.00
CA GLU A 33 -10.11 16.64 0.71
C GLU A 33 -9.53 15.42 -0.03
N THR A 34 -8.22 15.17 0.13
CA THR A 34 -7.52 13.99 -0.38
C THR A 34 -7.41 12.89 0.68
N VAL A 35 -8.55 12.38 1.17
CA VAL A 35 -8.61 11.32 2.21
C VAL A 35 -7.70 10.14 1.87
N GLY A 36 -7.67 9.70 0.61
CA GLY A 36 -6.84 8.57 0.17
C GLY A 36 -5.33 8.79 0.40
N ALA A 37 -4.82 10.00 0.17
CA ALA A 37 -3.40 10.32 0.41
C ALA A 37 -3.08 10.33 1.92
N ALA A 38 -3.98 10.87 2.73
CA ALA A 38 -3.84 10.87 4.18
C ALA A 38 -3.88 9.44 4.76
N LEU A 39 -4.81 8.60 4.29
CA LEU A 39 -4.88 7.19 4.65
C LEU A 39 -3.61 6.44 4.27
N ARG A 40 -3.09 6.66 3.04
CA ARG A 40 -1.83 6.06 2.60
C ARG A 40 -0.68 6.41 3.53
N GLY A 41 -0.50 7.69 3.80
CA GLY A 41 0.58 8.18 4.65
C GLY A 41 0.45 7.67 6.09
N GLY A 42 -0.75 7.73 6.65
CA GLY A 42 -1.05 7.25 8.00
C GLY A 42 -0.80 5.75 8.14
N MET A 43 -1.29 4.93 7.22
CA MET A 43 -1.05 3.49 7.22
C MET A 43 0.43 3.15 7.08
N ALA A 44 1.14 3.79 6.14
CA ALA A 44 2.57 3.56 5.95
C ALA A 44 3.35 3.89 7.22
N LEU A 45 3.08 5.05 7.83
CA LEU A 45 3.74 5.49 9.06
C LEU A 45 3.44 4.55 10.24
N LEU A 46 2.17 4.19 10.44
CA LEU A 46 1.76 3.31 11.54
C LEU A 46 2.34 1.91 11.36
N LEU A 47 2.25 1.33 10.17
CA LEU A 47 2.81 0.00 9.92
C LEU A 47 4.32 -0.01 10.16
N LYS A 48 5.07 0.97 9.61
CA LYS A 48 6.51 1.09 9.86
C LYS A 48 6.82 1.15 11.34
N ARG A 49 6.08 1.97 12.11
CA ARG A 49 6.27 2.09 13.57
C ARG A 49 6.02 0.79 14.32
N GLN A 50 5.06 -0.03 13.87
CA GLN A 50 4.71 -1.28 14.55
C GLN A 50 5.67 -2.43 14.23
N VAL A 51 6.20 -2.50 13.01
CA VAL A 51 6.96 -3.69 12.54
C VAL A 51 8.46 -3.44 12.36
N CYS A 52 8.91 -2.19 12.27
CA CYS A 52 10.30 -1.89 11.97
C CYS A 52 11.19 -2.09 13.20
N LEU A 53 12.18 -2.99 13.08
CA LEU A 53 13.20 -3.22 14.10
C LEU A 53 14.30 -2.13 14.14
N TYR A 54 14.33 -1.25 13.15
CA TYR A 54 15.32 -0.17 13.00
C TYR A 54 14.63 1.18 12.75
N PRO A 55 13.87 1.72 13.72
CA PRO A 55 13.01 2.90 13.52
C PRO A 55 13.78 4.18 13.13
N GLN A 56 15.08 4.26 13.40
CA GLN A 56 15.96 5.34 12.99
C GLN A 56 16.24 5.37 11.48
N HIS A 57 16.02 4.27 10.76
CA HIS A 57 16.21 4.22 9.31
C HIS A 57 15.04 4.89 8.58
N GLN A 58 15.34 5.97 7.87
CA GLN A 58 14.33 6.69 7.08
C GLN A 58 13.83 5.90 5.87
N ARG A 59 14.68 5.06 5.27
CA ARG A 59 14.36 4.22 4.09
C ARG A 59 14.72 2.76 4.35
N CYS A 60 14.03 1.84 3.68
CA CYS A 60 14.31 0.40 3.78
C CYS A 60 15.51 -0.07 2.93
N VAL A 61 16.03 0.78 2.03
CA VAL A 61 17.21 0.48 1.21
C VAL A 61 18.41 0.14 2.11
N GLY A 62 19.05 -1.00 1.87
CA GLY A 62 20.18 -1.49 2.69
C GLY A 62 19.78 -2.17 4.00
N CYS A 63 18.47 -2.29 4.30
CA CYS A 63 18.01 -3.04 5.47
C CYS A 63 18.23 -4.56 5.26
N PRO A 64 18.80 -5.28 6.24
CA PRO A 64 18.96 -6.75 6.16
C PRO A 64 17.64 -7.51 5.97
N LEU A 65 16.51 -6.88 6.33
CA LEU A 65 15.18 -7.47 6.27
C LEU A 65 14.36 -7.00 5.06
N LEU A 66 14.96 -6.29 4.10
CA LEU A 66 14.25 -5.65 2.98
C LEU A 66 13.28 -6.59 2.24
N HIS A 67 13.67 -7.85 2.00
CA HIS A 67 12.85 -8.82 1.26
C HIS A 67 11.93 -9.69 2.14
N ASN A 68 12.08 -9.61 3.47
CA ASN A 68 11.34 -10.44 4.43
C ASN A 68 10.43 -9.62 5.36
N CYS A 69 10.48 -8.29 5.27
CA CYS A 69 9.69 -7.39 6.11
C CYS A 69 8.39 -6.98 5.40
N VAL A 70 7.27 -7.00 6.14
CA VAL A 70 5.94 -6.63 5.61
C VAL A 70 5.87 -5.18 5.15
N TYR A 71 6.59 -4.26 5.79
CA TYR A 71 6.53 -2.85 5.45
C TYR A 71 7.08 -2.55 4.03
N PRO A 72 8.33 -2.90 3.67
CA PRO A 72 8.81 -2.73 2.30
C PRO A 72 8.02 -3.58 1.31
N ALA A 73 7.48 -4.74 1.70
CA ALA A 73 6.62 -5.52 0.80
C ALA A 73 5.37 -4.77 0.31
N ILE A 74 4.89 -3.77 1.08
CA ILE A 74 3.66 -3.02 0.77
C ILE A 74 3.96 -1.56 0.34
N PHE A 75 4.85 -0.86 1.05
CA PHE A 75 5.02 0.60 0.94
C PHE A 75 6.36 1.07 0.37
N GLU A 76 7.40 0.24 0.42
CA GLU A 76 8.73 0.52 -0.16
C GLU A 76 9.26 -0.72 -0.93
N PRO A 77 8.54 -1.22 -1.96
CA PRO A 77 8.91 -2.47 -2.61
C PRO A 77 10.23 -2.33 -3.38
N ALA A 78 11.13 -3.28 -3.15
CA ALA A 78 12.38 -3.39 -3.86
C ALA A 78 12.31 -4.48 -4.95
N PRO A 79 13.04 -4.32 -6.06
CA PRO A 79 13.18 -5.38 -7.04
C PRO A 79 13.76 -6.64 -6.39
N PRO A 80 13.40 -7.85 -6.88
CA PRO A 80 13.96 -9.08 -6.36
C PRO A 80 15.47 -9.15 -6.61
N PRO A 81 16.25 -9.79 -5.72
CA PRO A 81 17.72 -9.81 -5.79
C PRO A 81 18.27 -10.46 -7.07
N GLU A 82 17.47 -11.32 -7.72
CA GLU A 82 17.85 -12.10 -8.90
C GLU A 82 17.67 -11.35 -10.24
N ARG A 83 17.13 -10.12 -10.23
CA ARG A 83 16.87 -9.33 -11.45
C ARG A 83 17.75 -8.08 -11.50
N GLU A 84 18.88 -8.18 -12.19
CA GLU A 84 19.75 -7.04 -12.52
C GLU A 84 19.09 -6.04 -13.50
N VAL A 85 18.00 -6.43 -14.17
CA VAL A 85 17.44 -5.72 -15.35
C VAL A 85 16.43 -4.62 -15.00
N LEU A 86 16.08 -4.41 -13.73
CA LEU A 86 15.23 -3.27 -13.31
C LEU A 86 16.06 -2.06 -12.82
N SER A 87 17.34 -2.01 -13.20
CA SER A 87 18.35 -1.10 -12.68
C SER A 87 18.28 0.33 -13.23
N THR A 88 17.26 0.69 -14.02
CA THR A 88 17.24 2.00 -14.70
C THR A 88 15.87 2.66 -14.74
N HIS A 89 15.22 2.85 -13.59
CA HIS A 89 14.07 3.77 -13.39
C HIS A 89 12.64 3.18 -13.46
N GLU A 90 12.44 1.88 -13.18
CA GLU A 90 11.10 1.37 -12.89
C GLU A 90 10.97 1.08 -11.39
N SER A 91 10.33 2.01 -10.67
CA SER A 91 9.84 1.72 -9.33
C SER A 91 8.91 0.51 -9.42
N VAL A 92 9.19 -0.55 -8.66
CA VAL A 92 8.27 -1.69 -8.56
C VAL A 92 6.89 -1.13 -8.21
N PRO A 93 5.84 -1.45 -9.00
CA PRO A 93 4.50 -0.97 -8.70
C PRO A 93 4.10 -1.35 -7.28
N LEU A 94 3.52 -0.39 -6.56
CA LEU A 94 3.06 -0.61 -5.20
C LEU A 94 1.93 -1.65 -5.21
N PRO A 95 2.05 -2.76 -4.48
CA PRO A 95 1.06 -3.84 -4.49
C PRO A 95 -0.13 -3.54 -3.57
N ILE A 96 -0.54 -2.26 -3.50
CA ILE A 96 -1.60 -1.77 -2.63
C ILE A 96 -2.47 -0.74 -3.37
N VAL A 97 -3.78 -0.92 -3.30
CA VAL A 97 -4.79 0.05 -3.76
C VAL A 97 -5.59 0.52 -2.55
N LEU A 98 -5.70 1.83 -2.36
CA LEU A 98 -6.59 2.43 -1.37
C LEU A 98 -7.89 2.83 -2.05
N GLN A 99 -8.99 2.29 -1.57
CA GLN A 99 -10.33 2.62 -2.02
C GLN A 99 -10.90 3.63 -1.03
N PRO A 100 -10.91 4.93 -1.36
CA PRO A 100 -11.42 5.95 -0.46
C PRO A 100 -12.90 5.70 -0.13
N PRO A 101 -13.41 6.29 0.97
CA PRO A 101 -14.84 6.27 1.25
C PRO A 101 -15.65 6.81 0.06
N VAL A 102 -16.80 6.20 -0.20
CA VAL A 102 -17.72 6.60 -1.28
C VAL A 102 -18.32 7.99 -1.00
N GLU A 103 -18.46 8.33 0.27
CA GLU A 103 -19.00 9.60 0.72
C GLU A 103 -17.87 10.59 1.03
N THR A 104 -18.02 11.83 0.54
CA THR A 104 -17.11 12.91 0.89
C THR A 104 -17.38 13.34 2.33
N VAL A 105 -16.68 12.71 3.27
CA VAL A 105 -16.70 13.11 4.67
C VAL A 105 -15.67 14.21 4.86
N THR A 106 -16.12 15.45 5.12
CA THR A 106 -15.23 16.60 5.37
C THR A 106 -15.18 17.00 6.83
N SER A 107 -16.25 16.76 7.59
CA SER A 107 -16.33 17.04 9.02
C SER A 107 -16.83 15.82 9.77
N CYS A 108 -16.21 15.53 10.91
CA CYS A 108 -16.55 14.40 11.76
C CYS A 108 -16.71 14.81 13.22
N ARG A 109 -17.65 14.15 13.89
CA ARG A 109 -17.92 14.20 15.32
C ARG A 109 -17.39 12.95 16.01
N PRO A 110 -17.12 13.00 17.33
CA PRO A 110 -16.85 11.81 18.10
C PRO A 110 -17.97 10.77 17.93
N GLY A 111 -17.60 9.53 17.64
CA GLY A 111 -18.53 8.43 17.40
C GLY A 111 -18.81 8.17 15.93
N ASP A 112 -18.61 9.15 15.04
CA ASP A 112 -18.77 8.97 13.59
C ASP A 112 -17.86 7.85 13.09
N VAL A 113 -18.36 7.07 12.14
CA VAL A 113 -17.62 5.97 11.52
C VAL A 113 -17.49 6.26 10.04
N PHE A 114 -16.27 6.17 9.52
CA PHE A 114 -16.04 6.14 8.08
C PHE A 114 -15.31 4.85 7.70
N THR A 115 -15.59 4.38 6.50
CA THR A 115 -15.11 3.09 6.01
C THR A 115 -14.33 3.29 4.73
N PHE A 116 -13.22 2.56 4.58
CA PHE A 116 -12.44 2.55 3.35
C PHE A 116 -11.93 1.14 3.06
N GLY A 117 -11.64 0.88 1.78
CA GLY A 117 -11.11 -0.41 1.32
C GLY A 117 -9.61 -0.35 1.09
N VAL A 118 -8.96 -1.50 1.25
CA VAL A 118 -7.56 -1.72 0.86
C VAL A 118 -7.51 -3.02 0.08
N VAL A 119 -6.90 -2.99 -1.11
CA VAL A 119 -6.62 -4.19 -1.88
C VAL A 119 -5.12 -4.42 -1.89
N LEU A 120 -4.68 -5.56 -1.37
CA LEU A 120 -3.29 -6.03 -1.47
C LEU A 120 -3.17 -7.01 -2.64
N VAL A 121 -2.05 -6.94 -3.34
CA VAL A 121 -1.84 -7.64 -4.61
C VAL A 121 -0.61 -8.54 -4.56
N GLY A 122 -0.77 -9.78 -5.02
CA GLY A 122 0.32 -10.75 -5.16
C GLY A 122 0.99 -11.08 -3.83
N ARG A 123 2.32 -10.93 -3.76
CA ARG A 123 3.11 -11.30 -2.57
C ARG A 123 2.75 -10.50 -1.31
N ALA A 124 2.20 -9.30 -1.46
CA ALA A 124 1.76 -8.48 -0.33
C ALA A 124 0.62 -9.12 0.49
N THR A 125 -0.06 -10.14 -0.06
CA THR A 125 -1.14 -10.87 0.64
C THR A 125 -0.65 -11.92 1.64
N ARG A 126 0.66 -12.20 1.71
CA ARG A 126 1.23 -13.35 2.45
C ARG A 126 1.85 -12.99 3.81
N HIS A 127 1.69 -11.75 4.26
CA HIS A 127 2.25 -11.22 5.51
C HIS A 127 1.12 -10.89 6.48
#